data_AF-A0A7W1RNB1-F1
#
_entry.id   AF-A0A7W1RNB1-F1
#
_cell.length_a   1.000
_cell.length_b   1.000
_cell.length_c   1.000
_cell.angle_alpha   90.00
_cell.angle_beta   90.00
_cell.angle_gamma   90.00
#
_symmetry.space_group_name_H-M   'P 1'
#
loop_
_entity.id
_entity.type
_entity.pdbx_description
1 polymer ?
#
loop_
_entity_poly.entity_id
_entity_poly.type
_entity_poly.pdbx_seq_one_letter_code
_entity_poly.pdbx_strand_id
1 'polypeptide(L)'
;MIWPASKRREKEKVTGKKPCMNSIRRIVNLRLKRCQTAGLITAVTAGLLWACTVCAEETPQTVAQLVKQIDAQLDELQKNTTSKSRSLITSAFSEEVNQLDDRSVMIFGERRQRWNDSRDRFHAAIARWVTAVDTDAVGCRTALADALKAWADIKSLYPEEALVVLPPFWSCPMHSEQMEPAAGTCRICGMSLEPIYVTQPLLSQTPLIRAEIIAKAPLQVGKKADLRIRLLFNSDNRPVRLEDLEEAHTRKIHLLISDLSETDYHHEHPEPVGEGEYAFSFIPALPGTYRVWADIKPVLTHIQQFSIADIPSTTPREGRLASYEAENRRAEIDGYRFDLSFDKAIILQKDTVLGTLRVTDRVGKPFTKLEVVMGAFGHFVGFREDFSTVLHTHPIGPPLLPADGLGGPDLRFYFQSNQPSLVRFFAQVKIGGKDYFPRFVIKVQPPPHLSSR
;
A
#
# COMPACT_ATOMS: atom_id res chain seq x y z
N MET A 1 77.17 -8.33 -12.74
CA MET A 1 76.59 -9.68 -12.64
C MET A 1 75.27 -9.62 -13.42
N ILE A 2 75.26 -10.02 -14.70
CA ILE A 2 75.02 -11.39 -15.21
C ILE A 2 73.54 -11.79 -15.10
N TRP A 3 72.99 -12.30 -16.21
CA TRP A 3 71.56 -12.37 -16.54
C TRP A 3 71.15 -13.86 -16.83
N PRO A 4 70.34 -14.23 -17.85
CA PRO A 4 68.95 -14.74 -17.77
C PRO A 4 68.72 -16.25 -18.03
N ALA A 5 67.47 -16.72 -17.85
CA ALA A 5 66.75 -17.65 -18.75
C ALA A 5 65.21 -17.49 -18.54
N SER A 6 64.26 -17.47 -19.50
CA SER A 6 64.13 -17.71 -20.97
C SER A 6 63.55 -19.08 -21.42
N LYS A 7 62.93 -19.09 -22.64
CA LYS A 7 61.85 -19.99 -23.20
C LYS A 7 60.43 -19.56 -22.77
N ARG A 8 59.38 -19.39 -23.60
CA ARG A 8 59.17 -19.34 -25.09
C ARG A 8 59.01 -20.65 -25.89
N ARG A 9 58.08 -20.62 -26.89
CA ARG A 9 57.61 -21.63 -27.89
C ARG A 9 56.49 -22.58 -27.39
N GLU A 10 55.48 -23.01 -28.17
CA GLU A 10 55.16 -22.70 -29.59
C GLU A 10 53.65 -22.79 -29.96
N LYS A 11 53.38 -22.17 -31.12
CA LYS A 11 52.17 -22.14 -31.96
C LYS A 11 51.56 -23.52 -32.27
N GLU A 12 50.26 -23.54 -32.58
CA GLU A 12 49.80 -24.12 -33.85
C GLU A 12 48.49 -23.48 -34.38
N LYS A 13 48.26 -23.54 -35.69
CA LYS A 13 47.21 -22.79 -36.41
C LYS A 13 46.85 -23.49 -37.74
N VAL A 14 45.69 -24.14 -37.83
CA VAL A 14 45.17 -24.83 -39.04
C VAL A 14 43.62 -24.74 -39.01
N THR A 15 42.93 -23.79 -39.65
CA THR A 15 42.47 -23.73 -41.07
C THR A 15 41.63 -24.94 -41.57
N GLY A 16 40.34 -24.75 -41.90
CA GLY A 16 39.54 -25.84 -42.52
C GLY A 16 38.05 -25.61 -42.84
N LYS A 17 37.75 -24.80 -43.88
CA LYS A 17 36.63 -24.91 -44.86
C LYS A 17 35.24 -25.54 -44.51
N LYS A 18 34.17 -24.75 -44.76
CA LYS A 18 32.81 -25.15 -45.27
C LYS A 18 32.93 -25.88 -46.64
N PRO A 19 31.93 -26.62 -47.23
CA PRO A 19 30.49 -26.25 -47.27
C PRO A 19 29.38 -27.34 -47.49
N CYS A 20 28.13 -26.85 -47.59
CA CYS A 20 26.99 -27.29 -48.43
C CYS A 20 26.16 -28.59 -48.19
N MET A 21 24.85 -28.36 -48.01
CA MET A 21 23.68 -28.94 -48.73
C MET A 21 23.61 -30.45 -49.03
N ASN A 22 22.51 -31.09 -48.61
CA ASN A 22 21.41 -31.38 -49.55
C ASN A 22 20.08 -31.80 -48.89
N SER A 23 18.99 -31.42 -49.55
CA SER A 23 17.60 -31.86 -49.27
C SER A 23 17.34 -33.27 -49.82
N ILE A 24 16.25 -33.92 -49.38
CA ILE A 24 15.31 -34.65 -50.26
C ILE A 24 14.00 -34.96 -49.51
N ARG A 25 12.86 -34.65 -50.14
CA ARG A 25 11.51 -35.13 -49.78
C ARG A 25 11.21 -36.41 -50.58
N ARG A 26 10.37 -37.31 -50.06
CA ARG A 26 9.22 -37.84 -50.83
C ARG A 26 8.15 -38.54 -49.97
N ILE A 27 6.98 -38.67 -50.57
CA ILE A 27 5.68 -39.10 -50.03
C ILE A 27 5.20 -40.28 -50.91
N VAL A 28 4.27 -41.14 -50.42
CA VAL A 28 3.03 -41.60 -51.10
C VAL A 28 2.51 -42.98 -50.61
N ASN A 29 1.32 -42.93 -49.98
CA ASN A 29 0.14 -43.83 -49.98
C ASN A 29 0.23 -45.37 -50.06
N LEU A 30 -0.68 -46.05 -49.33
CA LEU A 30 -1.60 -47.05 -49.92
C LEU A 30 -2.87 -47.38 -49.07
N ARG A 31 -4.04 -46.95 -49.59
CA ARG A 31 -5.42 -47.55 -49.59
C ARG A 31 -6.14 -48.09 -48.31
N LEU A 32 -7.18 -47.33 -47.93
CA LEU A 32 -8.63 -47.65 -48.05
C LEU A 32 -9.19 -49.05 -47.70
N LYS A 33 -10.19 -49.05 -46.79
CA LYS A 33 -11.52 -49.66 -47.00
C LYS A 33 -12.62 -48.92 -46.22
N ARG A 34 -13.81 -48.77 -46.81
CA ARG A 34 -15.01 -48.15 -46.19
C ARG A 34 -15.85 -49.22 -45.48
N CYS A 35 -16.48 -48.85 -44.37
CA CYS A 35 -17.81 -49.35 -44.02
C CYS A 35 -18.61 -48.23 -43.34
N GLN A 36 -19.91 -48.15 -43.63
CA GLN A 36 -20.83 -47.16 -43.07
C GLN A 36 -21.59 -47.78 -41.90
N THR A 37 -21.74 -47.04 -40.81
CA THR A 37 -22.98 -47.00 -40.01
C THR A 37 -22.90 -45.82 -39.05
N ALA A 38 -23.99 -45.07 -38.91
CA ALA A 38 -24.08 -43.94 -37.99
C ALA A 38 -24.66 -44.41 -36.64
N GLY A 39 -24.12 -43.89 -35.54
CA GLY A 39 -24.62 -44.14 -34.19
C GLY A 39 -23.56 -43.86 -33.12
N LEU A 40 -23.99 -43.32 -31.98
CA LEU A 40 -23.19 -43.02 -30.78
C LEU A 40 -22.06 -41.98 -30.94
N ILE A 41 -22.45 -40.70 -30.99
CA ILE A 41 -21.66 -39.59 -30.44
C ILE A 41 -22.47 -38.96 -29.29
N THR A 42 -22.54 -39.65 -28.14
CA THR A 42 -23.11 -39.14 -26.87
C THR A 42 -22.82 -40.09 -25.70
N ALA A 43 -21.53 -40.31 -25.34
CA ALA A 43 -21.19 -41.17 -24.18
C ALA A 43 -19.84 -40.92 -23.47
N VAL A 44 -18.97 -40.01 -23.94
CA VAL A 44 -17.58 -39.89 -23.40
C VAL A 44 -17.26 -38.49 -22.85
N THR A 45 -18.10 -37.48 -23.04
CA THR A 45 -17.91 -36.11 -22.50
C THR A 45 -18.53 -35.87 -21.12
N ALA A 46 -19.19 -36.87 -20.51
CA ALA A 46 -19.89 -36.73 -19.23
C ALA A 46 -19.08 -37.16 -17.98
N GLY A 47 -17.87 -37.72 -18.16
CA GLY A 47 -17.08 -38.31 -17.06
C GLY A 47 -15.96 -37.44 -16.47
N LEU A 48 -15.75 -36.22 -16.97
CA LEU A 48 -14.56 -35.40 -16.67
C LEU A 48 -14.88 -33.98 -16.16
N LEU A 49 -16.14 -33.74 -15.76
CA LEU A 49 -16.64 -32.44 -15.26
C LEU A 49 -17.22 -32.52 -13.84
N TRP A 50 -16.92 -33.59 -13.09
CA TRP A 50 -17.50 -33.85 -11.76
C TRP A 50 -16.45 -34.17 -10.68
N ALA A 51 -15.33 -33.45 -10.71
CA ALA A 51 -14.30 -33.49 -9.66
C ALA A 51 -13.46 -32.21 -9.61
N CYS A 52 -14.11 -31.04 -9.53
CA CYS A 52 -13.43 -29.76 -9.27
C CYS A 52 -14.33 -28.74 -8.54
N THR A 53 -15.15 -29.22 -7.59
CA THR A 53 -15.76 -28.34 -6.58
C THR A 53 -14.70 -28.01 -5.53
N VAL A 54 -13.74 -27.16 -5.90
CA VAL A 54 -12.94 -26.45 -4.92
C VAL A 54 -13.92 -25.63 -4.09
N CYS A 55 -13.93 -25.82 -2.78
CA CYS A 55 -14.57 -24.89 -1.87
C CYS A 55 -13.81 -23.57 -1.96
N ALA A 56 -14.26 -22.69 -2.85
CA ALA A 56 -13.82 -21.30 -2.86
C ALA A 56 -14.38 -20.67 -1.57
N GLU A 57 -13.52 -20.45 -0.59
CA GLU A 57 -13.84 -19.57 0.53
C GLU A 57 -14.15 -18.19 -0.07
N GLU A 58 -15.38 -17.71 0.09
CA GLU A 58 -15.79 -16.43 -0.45
C GLU A 58 -14.97 -15.32 0.20
N THR A 59 -14.26 -14.54 -0.62
CA THR A 59 -13.46 -13.42 -0.14
C THR A 59 -14.37 -12.41 0.56
N PRO A 60 -14.05 -11.95 1.79
CA PRO A 60 -14.90 -11.04 2.53
C PRO A 60 -15.09 -9.73 1.76
N GLN A 61 -16.34 -9.32 1.59
CA GLN A 61 -16.72 -8.14 0.83
C GLN A 61 -16.22 -6.84 1.48
N THR A 62 -16.01 -5.78 0.69
CA THR A 62 -15.60 -4.47 1.21
C THR A 62 -16.78 -3.65 1.73
N VAL A 63 -16.51 -2.60 2.52
CA VAL A 63 -17.52 -1.62 2.97
C VAL A 63 -18.31 -1.08 1.78
N ALA A 64 -17.64 -0.70 0.69
CA ALA A 64 -18.30 -0.22 -0.53
C ALA A 64 -19.17 -1.28 -1.23
N GLN A 65 -18.76 -2.56 -1.19
CA GLN A 65 -19.55 -3.65 -1.80
C GLN A 65 -20.84 -3.91 -1.00
N LEU A 66 -20.75 -3.98 0.34
CA LEU A 66 -21.91 -4.05 1.24
C LEU A 66 -22.83 -2.84 1.07
N VAL A 67 -22.27 -1.63 1.08
CA VAL A 67 -23.03 -0.38 0.91
C VAL A 67 -23.79 -0.39 -0.43
N LYS A 68 -23.16 -0.87 -1.51
CA LYS A 68 -23.79 -1.00 -2.82
C LYS A 68 -24.89 -2.07 -2.87
N GLN A 69 -24.76 -3.16 -2.11
CA GLN A 69 -25.79 -4.19 -1.99
C GLN A 69 -27.02 -3.65 -1.23
N ILE A 70 -26.79 -3.03 -0.08
CA ILE A 70 -27.85 -2.40 0.74
C ILE A 70 -28.54 -1.27 -0.05
N ASP A 71 -27.78 -0.43 -0.77
CA ASP A 71 -28.35 0.59 -1.67
C ASP A 71 -29.24 -0.05 -2.75
N ALA A 72 -28.78 -1.12 -3.41
CA ALA A 72 -29.57 -1.80 -4.46
C ALA A 72 -30.86 -2.44 -3.91
N GLN A 73 -30.81 -3.02 -2.71
CA GLN A 73 -31.99 -3.61 -2.05
C GLN A 73 -32.98 -2.52 -1.59
N LEU A 74 -32.50 -1.38 -1.08
CA LEU A 74 -33.37 -0.25 -0.72
C LEU A 74 -34.04 0.35 -1.96
N ASP A 75 -33.31 0.43 -3.08
CA ASP A 75 -33.83 0.81 -4.39
C ASP A 75 -34.91 -0.17 -4.90
N GLU A 76 -34.77 -1.46 -4.63
CA GLU A 76 -35.80 -2.46 -4.94
C GLU A 76 -37.04 -2.29 -4.06
N LEU A 77 -36.87 -2.08 -2.75
CA LEU A 77 -37.99 -1.81 -1.83
C LEU A 77 -38.77 -0.54 -2.18
N GLN A 78 -38.10 0.51 -2.68
CA GLN A 78 -38.78 1.70 -3.20
C GLN A 78 -39.64 1.41 -4.44
N LYS A 79 -39.19 0.49 -5.30
CA LYS A 79 -39.85 0.17 -6.58
C LYS A 79 -40.94 -0.90 -6.42
N ASN A 80 -40.83 -1.79 -5.43
CA ASN A 80 -41.68 -2.95 -5.29
C ASN A 80 -42.01 -3.27 -3.83
N THR A 81 -43.13 -2.74 -3.34
CA THR A 81 -43.63 -2.95 -1.97
C THR A 81 -44.56 -4.16 -1.86
N THR A 82 -44.19 -5.32 -2.43
CA THR A 82 -45.03 -6.53 -2.42
C THR A 82 -44.46 -7.65 -1.56
N SER A 83 -45.35 -8.45 -0.97
CA SER A 83 -45.03 -9.51 0.00
C SER A 83 -44.11 -10.63 -0.51
N LYS A 84 -43.92 -10.73 -1.83
CA LYS A 84 -43.22 -11.84 -2.49
C LYS A 84 -41.70 -11.77 -2.35
N SER A 85 -41.13 -10.59 -2.07
CA SER A 85 -39.70 -10.39 -1.83
C SER A 85 -39.30 -10.42 -0.33
N ARG A 86 -40.29 -10.63 0.56
CA ARG A 86 -40.23 -10.28 2.00
C ARG A 86 -39.19 -11.05 2.83
N SER A 87 -39.04 -12.36 2.67
CA SER A 87 -38.18 -13.17 3.55
C SER A 87 -36.70 -13.13 3.16
N LEU A 88 -36.40 -13.10 1.86
CA LEU A 88 -35.04 -13.02 1.33
C LEU A 88 -34.41 -11.65 1.63
N ILE A 89 -35.10 -10.56 1.30
CA ILE A 89 -34.56 -9.19 1.46
C ILE A 89 -34.34 -8.83 2.93
N THR A 90 -35.30 -9.14 3.83
CA THR A 90 -35.17 -8.77 5.26
C THR A 90 -33.99 -9.47 5.95
N SER A 91 -33.77 -10.74 5.60
CA SER A 91 -32.67 -11.54 6.14
C SER A 91 -31.32 -11.03 5.61
N ALA A 92 -31.25 -10.72 4.32
CA ALA A 92 -30.08 -10.14 3.67
C ALA A 92 -29.70 -8.78 4.29
N PHE A 93 -30.64 -7.85 4.45
CA PHE A 93 -30.37 -6.56 5.10
C PHE A 93 -29.77 -6.68 6.50
N SER A 94 -30.29 -7.60 7.32
CA SER A 94 -29.80 -7.75 8.69
C SER A 94 -28.37 -8.31 8.70
N GLU A 95 -28.10 -9.28 7.83
CA GLU A 95 -26.77 -9.87 7.64
C GLU A 95 -25.77 -8.86 7.07
N GLU A 96 -26.12 -8.15 5.99
CA GLU A 96 -25.25 -7.16 5.35
C GLU A 96 -24.93 -5.96 6.26
N VAL A 97 -25.89 -5.52 7.08
CA VAL A 97 -25.66 -4.46 8.08
C VAL A 97 -24.84 -4.96 9.28
N ASN A 98 -24.96 -6.22 9.68
CA ASN A 98 -24.07 -6.83 10.68
C ASN A 98 -22.64 -6.98 10.14
N GLN A 99 -22.47 -7.46 8.90
CA GLN A 99 -21.15 -7.50 8.26
C GLN A 99 -20.56 -6.10 8.04
N LEU A 100 -21.41 -5.08 7.86
CA LEU A 100 -20.99 -3.69 7.83
C LEU A 100 -20.54 -3.21 9.21
N ASP A 101 -21.19 -3.65 10.29
CA ASP A 101 -20.79 -3.41 11.68
C ASP A 101 -19.38 -3.95 11.97
N ASP A 102 -19.17 -5.22 11.64
CA ASP A 102 -17.90 -5.94 11.79
C ASP A 102 -16.77 -5.31 10.96
N ARG A 103 -17.12 -4.52 9.94
CA ARG A 103 -16.19 -3.74 9.09
C ARG A 103 -16.17 -2.24 9.45
N SER A 104 -17.01 -1.81 10.40
CA SER A 104 -17.06 -0.47 11.01
C SER A 104 -16.16 -0.33 12.25
N VAL A 105 -15.17 -1.21 12.38
CA VAL A 105 -14.07 -1.11 13.38
C VAL A 105 -13.27 0.19 13.21
N MET A 106 -13.38 0.82 12.04
CA MET A 106 -12.82 2.15 11.71
C MET A 106 -13.69 3.34 12.16
N ILE A 107 -14.70 3.12 13.00
CA ILE A 107 -15.59 4.16 13.53
C ILE A 107 -15.58 4.07 15.06
N PHE A 108 -15.13 5.14 15.73
CA PHE A 108 -14.79 5.14 17.16
C PHE A 108 -15.29 6.41 17.88
N GLY A 109 -15.27 6.38 19.23
CA GLY A 109 -15.74 7.47 20.08
C GLY A 109 -17.19 7.88 19.78
N GLU A 110 -17.47 9.18 19.76
CA GLU A 110 -18.80 9.71 19.41
C GLU A 110 -19.31 9.23 18.04
N ARG A 111 -18.43 8.99 17.07
CA ARG A 111 -18.86 8.49 15.76
C ARG A 111 -19.42 7.08 15.85
N ARG A 112 -18.87 6.23 16.73
CA ARG A 112 -19.37 4.87 16.95
C ARG A 112 -20.73 4.86 17.64
N GLN A 113 -20.95 5.79 18.57
CA GLN A 113 -22.27 5.99 19.19
C GLN A 113 -23.31 6.37 18.12
N ARG A 114 -23.02 7.42 17.32
CA ARG A 114 -23.89 7.83 16.20
C ARG A 114 -24.12 6.72 15.17
N TRP A 115 -23.11 5.86 14.94
CA TRP A 115 -23.23 4.70 14.05
C TRP A 115 -24.18 3.66 14.63
N ASN A 116 -23.97 3.23 15.88
CA ASN A 116 -24.83 2.27 16.58
C ASN A 116 -26.30 2.79 16.62
N ASP A 117 -26.49 4.05 17.00
CA ASP A 117 -27.82 4.67 17.05
C ASP A 117 -28.52 4.65 15.69
N SER A 118 -27.76 4.82 14.61
CA SER A 118 -28.29 4.86 13.23
C SER A 118 -28.56 3.46 12.69
N ARG A 119 -27.70 2.47 13.01
CA ARG A 119 -27.94 1.04 12.79
C ARG A 119 -29.23 0.58 13.47
N ASP A 120 -29.44 0.95 14.73
CA ASP A 120 -30.61 0.54 15.50
C ASP A 120 -31.90 1.18 14.97
N ARG A 121 -31.84 2.47 14.56
CA ARG A 121 -32.93 3.11 13.80
C ARG A 121 -33.23 2.39 12.48
N PHE A 122 -32.19 1.96 11.74
CA PHE A 122 -32.34 1.24 10.47
C PHE A 122 -33.05 -0.11 10.66
N HIS A 123 -32.56 -0.98 11.56
CA HIS A 123 -33.22 -2.27 11.83
C HIS A 123 -34.66 -2.09 12.32
N ALA A 124 -34.91 -1.12 13.22
CA ALA A 124 -36.27 -0.85 13.69
C ALA A 124 -37.20 -0.36 12.57
N ALA A 125 -36.69 0.40 11.61
CA ALA A 125 -37.45 0.86 10.44
C ALA A 125 -37.77 -0.29 9.47
N ILE A 126 -36.78 -1.14 9.14
CA ILE A 126 -36.98 -2.35 8.34
C ILE A 126 -37.99 -3.30 9.00
N ALA A 127 -37.90 -3.51 10.32
CA ALA A 127 -38.86 -4.34 11.05
C ALA A 127 -40.31 -3.79 10.97
N ARG A 128 -40.51 -2.47 11.12
CA ARG A 128 -41.82 -1.83 10.90
C ARG A 128 -42.32 -2.04 9.48
N TRP A 129 -41.46 -1.87 8.48
CA TRP A 129 -41.81 -2.06 7.07
C TRP A 129 -42.34 -3.48 6.80
N VAL A 130 -41.66 -4.51 7.31
CA VAL A 130 -42.07 -5.93 7.15
C VAL A 130 -43.47 -6.20 7.74
N THR A 131 -43.81 -5.56 8.86
CA THR A 131 -45.14 -5.69 9.48
C THR A 131 -46.23 -4.94 8.73
N ALA A 132 -45.91 -3.82 8.08
CA ALA A 132 -46.88 -2.94 7.44
C ALA A 132 -47.17 -3.28 5.96
N VAL A 133 -46.25 -3.94 5.25
CA VAL A 133 -46.27 -4.07 3.77
C VAL A 133 -47.57 -4.66 3.17
N ASP A 134 -48.31 -5.51 3.89
CA ASP A 134 -49.57 -6.10 3.41
C ASP A 134 -50.83 -5.36 3.84
N THR A 135 -50.76 -4.58 4.92
CA THR A 135 -51.93 -4.16 5.71
C THR A 135 -52.01 -2.65 5.94
N ASP A 136 -50.89 -1.93 5.86
CA ASP A 136 -50.80 -0.49 6.03
C ASP A 136 -49.83 0.13 5.02
N ALA A 137 -50.38 0.59 3.90
CA ALA A 137 -49.62 1.28 2.86
C ALA A 137 -49.05 2.64 3.31
N VAL A 138 -49.58 3.27 4.36
CA VAL A 138 -49.06 4.54 4.89
C VAL A 138 -47.86 4.26 5.79
N GLY A 139 -48.02 3.38 6.78
CA GLY A 139 -46.94 2.94 7.67
C GLY A 139 -45.78 2.29 6.91
N CYS A 140 -46.05 1.53 5.84
CA CYS A 140 -45.05 1.00 4.93
C CYS A 140 -44.17 2.10 4.30
N ARG A 141 -44.78 3.17 3.77
CA ARG A 141 -44.02 4.31 3.20
C ARG A 141 -43.24 5.08 4.25
N THR A 142 -43.82 5.32 5.43
CA THR A 142 -43.13 6.00 6.54
C THR A 142 -41.93 5.19 7.03
N ALA A 143 -42.09 3.88 7.22
CA ALA A 143 -41.00 3.00 7.64
C ALA A 143 -39.85 2.93 6.61
N LEU A 144 -40.16 2.95 5.31
CA LEU A 144 -39.12 3.01 4.27
C LEU A 144 -38.39 4.37 4.27
N ALA A 145 -39.10 5.48 4.48
CA ALA A 145 -38.47 6.80 4.60
C ALA A 145 -37.54 6.89 5.83
N ASP A 146 -37.96 6.32 6.97
CA ASP A 146 -37.12 6.21 8.17
C ASP A 146 -35.85 5.38 7.91
N ALA A 147 -35.97 4.24 7.20
CA ALA A 147 -34.85 3.38 6.86
C ALA A 147 -33.86 4.10 5.94
N LEU A 148 -34.34 4.77 4.89
CA LEU A 148 -33.50 5.55 3.96
C LEU A 148 -32.76 6.69 4.68
N LYS A 149 -33.41 7.36 5.64
CA LYS A 149 -32.78 8.40 6.46
C LYS A 149 -31.70 7.82 7.38
N ALA A 150 -32.01 6.76 8.11
CA ALA A 150 -31.04 6.09 8.99
C ALA A 150 -29.84 5.53 8.19
N TRP A 151 -30.08 5.05 6.97
CA TRP A 151 -29.03 4.61 6.06
C TRP A 151 -28.16 5.76 5.53
N ALA A 152 -28.76 6.91 5.20
CA ALA A 152 -28.01 8.12 4.86
C ALA A 152 -27.16 8.61 6.06
N ASP A 153 -27.70 8.57 7.28
CA ASP A 153 -26.96 8.86 8.52
C ASP A 153 -25.75 7.91 8.65
N ILE A 154 -25.94 6.59 8.47
CA ILE A 154 -24.86 5.58 8.47
C ILE A 154 -23.79 5.92 7.43
N LYS A 155 -24.17 6.14 6.17
CA LYS A 155 -23.23 6.46 5.08
C LYS A 155 -22.43 7.74 5.36
N SER A 156 -23.04 8.75 5.99
CA SER A 156 -22.36 10.01 6.33
C SER A 156 -21.22 9.89 7.35
N LEU A 157 -21.10 8.76 8.05
CA LEU A 157 -20.05 8.50 9.04
C LEU A 157 -18.76 7.93 8.42
N TYR A 158 -18.80 7.54 7.15
CA TYR A 158 -17.65 7.09 6.37
C TYR A 158 -17.14 8.21 5.44
N PRO A 159 -15.84 8.22 5.10
CA PRO A 159 -15.36 9.03 3.98
C PRO A 159 -15.98 8.52 2.66
N GLU A 160 -16.26 9.43 1.72
CA GLU A 160 -16.94 9.10 0.47
C GLU A 160 -16.22 7.99 -0.31
N GLU A 161 -14.88 7.96 -0.27
CA GLU A 161 -14.07 6.94 -0.94
C GLU A 161 -14.28 5.52 -0.40
N ALA A 162 -14.68 5.36 0.87
CA ALA A 162 -14.99 4.05 1.46
C ALA A 162 -16.36 3.50 1.02
N LEU A 163 -17.20 4.34 0.41
CA LEU A 163 -18.52 3.97 -0.12
C LEU A 163 -18.47 3.64 -1.62
N VAL A 164 -17.38 3.97 -2.31
CA VAL A 164 -17.21 3.73 -3.76
C VAL A 164 -16.53 2.39 -4.00
N VAL A 165 -17.17 1.52 -4.79
CA VAL A 165 -16.54 0.27 -5.24
C VAL A 165 -15.48 0.63 -6.29
N LEU A 166 -14.25 0.88 -5.81
CA LEU A 166 -13.10 1.11 -6.68
C LEU A 166 -12.81 -0.18 -7.47
N PRO A 167 -12.51 -0.09 -8.79
CA PRO A 167 -12.03 -1.24 -9.53
C PRO A 167 -10.67 -1.66 -8.97
N PRO A 168 -10.36 -2.96 -8.89
CA PRO A 168 -8.99 -3.39 -8.68
C PRO A 168 -8.19 -2.92 -9.91
N PHE A 169 -7.24 -2.00 -9.70
CA PHE A 169 -6.19 -1.78 -10.68
C PHE A 169 -5.25 -2.99 -10.67
N TRP A 170 -4.47 -3.20 -11.72
CA TRP A 170 -3.55 -4.34 -11.85
C TRP A 170 -2.18 -3.82 -12.28
N SER A 171 -1.12 -4.10 -11.51
CA SER A 171 0.25 -3.70 -11.86
C SER A 171 1.19 -4.86 -12.04
N CYS A 172 2.26 -4.61 -12.78
CA CYS A 172 3.38 -5.51 -12.82
C CYS A 172 4.12 -5.45 -11.48
N PRO A 173 4.38 -6.57 -10.78
CA PRO A 173 5.17 -6.58 -9.54
C PRO A 173 6.57 -5.95 -9.70
N MET A 174 7.11 -5.99 -10.92
CA MET A 174 8.40 -5.39 -11.29
C MET A 174 8.31 -3.97 -11.88
N HIS A 175 7.12 -3.50 -12.23
CA HIS A 175 6.85 -2.16 -12.77
C HIS A 175 5.52 -1.68 -12.18
N SER A 176 5.51 -1.41 -10.88
CA SER A 176 4.31 -0.98 -10.13
C SER A 176 3.70 0.33 -10.69
N GLU A 177 4.52 1.10 -11.40
CA GLU A 177 4.18 2.25 -12.24
C GLU A 177 3.28 1.93 -13.45
N GLN A 178 3.29 0.71 -13.99
CA GLN A 178 2.32 0.29 -15.00
C GLN A 178 1.08 -0.28 -14.32
N MET A 179 0.01 0.51 -14.25
CA MET A 179 -1.31 0.11 -13.77
C MET A 179 -2.29 -0.03 -14.94
N GLU A 180 -3.00 -1.16 -15.04
CA GLU A 180 -4.10 -1.39 -15.98
C GLU A 180 -5.43 -1.57 -15.22
N PRO A 181 -6.59 -1.27 -15.82
CA PRO A 181 -7.90 -1.43 -15.18
C PRO A 181 -8.42 -2.90 -15.16
N ALA A 182 -7.62 -3.85 -15.60
CA ALA A 182 -7.95 -5.28 -15.68
C ALA A 182 -6.69 -6.14 -15.68
N ALA A 183 -6.84 -7.43 -15.38
CA ALA A 183 -5.78 -8.42 -15.50
C ALA A 183 -5.19 -8.46 -16.93
N GLY A 184 -3.89 -8.70 -17.03
CA GLY A 184 -3.19 -8.69 -18.31
C GLY A 184 -1.70 -8.99 -18.14
N THR A 185 -0.88 -8.50 -19.07
CA THR A 185 0.59 -8.62 -19.03
C THR A 185 1.26 -7.26 -19.17
N CYS A 186 2.31 -7.05 -18.40
CA CYS A 186 3.18 -5.89 -18.43
C CYS A 186 3.70 -5.61 -19.85
N ARG A 187 3.55 -4.38 -20.32
CA ARG A 187 4.01 -3.93 -21.65
C ARG A 187 5.53 -3.71 -21.68
N ILE A 188 6.17 -3.64 -20.50
CA ILE A 188 7.61 -3.39 -20.34
C ILE A 188 8.40 -4.71 -20.25
N CYS A 189 7.92 -5.69 -19.49
CA CYS A 189 8.63 -6.97 -19.28
C CYS A 189 7.82 -8.26 -19.60
N GLY A 190 6.55 -8.16 -19.99
CA GLY A 190 5.73 -9.31 -20.37
C GLY A 190 5.17 -10.15 -19.21
N MET A 191 5.56 -9.89 -17.96
CA MET A 191 5.01 -10.57 -16.76
C MET A 191 3.52 -10.32 -16.60
N SER A 192 2.78 -11.25 -16.01
CA SER A 192 1.38 -11.02 -15.62
C SER A 192 1.26 -9.82 -14.66
N LEU A 193 0.19 -9.06 -14.82
CA LEU A 193 -0.21 -8.01 -13.89
C LEU A 193 -0.99 -8.66 -12.75
N GLU A 194 -0.76 -8.16 -11.53
CA GLU A 194 -1.38 -8.62 -10.28
C GLU A 194 -2.24 -7.48 -9.69
N PRO A 195 -3.34 -7.79 -8.98
CA PRO A 195 -4.28 -6.76 -8.51
C PRO A 195 -3.64 -5.88 -7.43
N ILE A 196 -3.64 -4.57 -7.68
CA ILE A 196 -3.18 -3.50 -6.80
C ILE A 196 -4.31 -3.12 -5.85
N TYR A 197 -4.09 -3.33 -4.56
CA TYR A 197 -4.86 -2.71 -3.47
C TYR A 197 -3.94 -1.76 -2.68
N VAL A 198 -3.36 -0.76 -3.35
CA VAL A 198 -2.23 0.06 -2.87
C VAL A 198 -2.48 1.49 -3.41
N THR A 199 -2.15 2.61 -2.76
CA THR A 199 -0.88 2.90 -2.07
C THR A 199 -0.97 3.88 -0.88
N GLN A 200 -2.07 3.90 -0.12
CA GLN A 200 -2.05 4.43 1.24
C GLN A 200 -2.74 3.42 2.16
N PRO A 201 -2.01 2.61 2.95
CA PRO A 201 -2.60 2.01 4.12
C PRO A 201 -3.06 3.16 5.02
N LEU A 202 -4.38 3.42 5.05
CA LEU A 202 -4.95 4.07 6.21
C LEU A 202 -4.50 3.24 7.41
N LEU A 203 -3.96 3.89 8.42
CA LEU A 203 -3.75 3.25 9.71
C LEU A 203 -5.07 2.68 10.16
N SER A 204 -5.16 1.36 10.19
CA SER A 204 -6.29 0.70 10.82
C SER A 204 -6.31 1.11 12.30
N GLN A 205 -7.49 1.42 12.83
CA GLN A 205 -7.66 1.72 14.25
C GLN A 205 -7.32 0.51 15.13
N THR A 206 -7.39 -0.69 14.54
CA THR A 206 -6.77 -1.92 15.04
C THR A 206 -5.93 -2.52 13.91
N PRO A 207 -4.63 -2.20 13.79
CA PRO A 207 -3.76 -2.85 12.82
C PRO A 207 -3.67 -4.35 13.12
N LEU A 208 -3.31 -5.18 12.14
CA LEU A 208 -3.15 -6.63 12.38
C LEU A 208 -2.07 -6.87 13.46
N ILE A 209 -1.04 -6.03 13.45
CA ILE A 209 0.02 -5.99 14.45
C ILE A 209 0.00 -4.62 15.11
N ARG A 210 -0.04 -4.57 16.44
CA ARG A 210 0.22 -3.32 17.18
C ARG A 210 1.70 -3.18 17.53
N ALA A 211 2.11 -1.95 17.78
CA ALA A 211 3.41 -1.60 18.31
C ALA A 211 3.29 -1.07 19.75
N GLU A 212 4.24 -1.44 20.61
CA GLU A 212 4.40 -0.90 21.96
C GLU A 212 5.87 -0.48 22.14
N ILE A 213 6.14 0.72 22.68
CA ILE A 213 7.51 1.16 22.98
C ILE A 213 7.87 0.78 24.41
N ILE A 214 9.02 0.16 24.57
CA ILE A 214 9.64 -0.16 25.86
C ILE A 214 10.88 0.72 26.00
N ALA A 215 10.77 1.74 26.86
CA ALA A 215 11.85 2.66 27.19
C ALA A 215 12.29 2.46 28.66
N LYS A 216 13.60 2.37 28.91
CA LYS A 216 14.13 2.33 30.29
C LYS A 216 14.07 3.69 31.00
N ALA A 217 14.13 4.76 30.22
CA ALA A 217 14.01 6.14 30.65
C ALA A 217 13.37 6.97 29.53
N PRO A 218 12.68 8.08 29.84
CA PRO A 218 12.15 9.00 28.84
C PRO A 218 13.25 9.65 27.99
N LEU A 219 12.88 10.14 26.81
CA LEU A 219 13.82 10.79 25.88
C LEU A 219 14.49 12.03 26.49
N GLN A 220 15.77 12.22 26.14
CA GLN A 220 16.58 13.39 26.51
C GLN A 220 17.31 13.92 25.27
N VAL A 221 17.12 15.21 24.98
CA VAL A 221 17.69 15.88 23.80
C VAL A 221 19.20 15.69 23.74
N GLY A 222 19.71 15.32 22.56
CA GLY A 222 21.15 15.14 22.30
C GLY A 222 21.79 13.92 22.95
N LYS A 223 21.02 13.04 23.61
CA LYS A 223 21.52 11.78 24.19
C LYS A 223 20.95 10.58 23.46
N LYS A 224 21.78 9.56 23.23
CA LYS A 224 21.35 8.27 22.67
C LYS A 224 20.29 7.63 23.56
N ALA A 225 19.14 7.32 22.98
CA ALA A 225 18.08 6.56 23.61
C ALA A 225 18.13 5.11 23.12
N ASP A 226 18.46 4.17 24.01
CA ASP A 226 18.35 2.73 23.72
C ASP A 226 16.94 2.24 24.06
N LEU A 227 16.21 1.78 23.04
CA LEU A 227 14.78 1.48 23.09
C LEU A 227 14.50 0.08 22.57
N ARG A 228 13.30 -0.43 22.85
CA ARG A 228 12.74 -1.55 22.10
C ARG A 228 11.34 -1.22 21.61
N ILE A 229 11.00 -1.79 20.46
CA ILE A 229 9.62 -1.93 20.01
C ILE A 229 9.19 -3.37 20.25
N ARG A 230 8.01 -3.56 20.84
CA ARG A 230 7.33 -4.85 20.90
C ARG A 230 6.22 -4.88 19.86
N LEU A 231 6.21 -5.93 19.04
CA LEU A 231 5.22 -6.16 18.00
C LEU A 231 4.36 -7.38 18.38
N LEU A 232 3.04 -7.19 18.42
CA LEU A 232 2.07 -8.20 18.86
C LEU A 232 0.89 -8.27 17.89
N PHE A 233 0.45 -9.47 17.53
CA PHE A 233 -0.79 -9.64 16.78
C PHE A 233 -2.00 -9.27 17.66
N ASN A 234 -2.91 -8.48 17.12
CA ASN A 234 -4.08 -8.02 17.89
C ASN A 234 -5.16 -9.09 18.08
N SER A 235 -5.16 -10.16 17.29
CA SER A 235 -6.12 -11.28 17.38
C SER A 235 -5.92 -12.15 18.62
N ASP A 236 -4.68 -12.39 19.01
CA ASP A 236 -4.29 -13.45 19.96
C ASP A 236 -3.19 -13.02 20.95
N ASN A 237 -2.63 -11.82 20.80
CA ASN A 237 -1.48 -11.30 21.54
C ASN A 237 -0.18 -12.10 21.39
N ARG A 238 -0.03 -12.93 20.34
CA ARG A 238 1.24 -13.64 20.11
C ARG A 238 2.33 -12.65 19.65
N PRO A 239 3.59 -12.84 20.07
CA PRO A 239 4.72 -12.05 19.57
C PRO A 239 4.94 -12.23 18.08
N VAL A 240 5.14 -11.12 17.36
CA VAL A 240 5.47 -11.12 15.93
C VAL A 240 6.93 -11.46 15.74
N ARG A 241 7.23 -12.58 15.11
CA ARG A 241 8.60 -13.04 14.82
C ARG A 241 9.07 -12.52 13.47
N LEU A 242 10.38 -12.57 13.20
CA LEU A 242 10.91 -12.24 11.87
C LEU A 242 10.39 -13.19 10.77
N GLU A 243 9.96 -14.40 11.11
CA GLU A 243 9.31 -15.33 10.17
C GLU A 243 7.85 -14.94 9.84
N ASP A 244 7.17 -14.15 10.68
CA ASP A 244 5.83 -13.61 10.40
C ASP A 244 5.86 -12.42 9.42
N LEU A 245 7.04 -11.89 9.08
CA LEU A 245 7.23 -10.68 8.29
C LEU A 245 7.97 -10.97 6.98
N GLU A 246 7.54 -10.35 5.89
CA GLU A 246 8.27 -10.29 4.63
C GLU A 246 9.39 -9.25 4.69
N GLU A 247 10.37 -9.39 3.78
CA GLU A 247 11.39 -8.38 3.58
C GLU A 247 10.91 -7.33 2.56
N ALA A 248 10.96 -6.07 2.95
CA ALA A 248 10.82 -4.91 2.08
C ALA A 248 12.12 -4.10 2.17
N HIS A 249 12.63 -3.56 1.06
CA HIS A 249 13.79 -2.65 1.10
C HIS A 249 15.01 -3.23 1.87
N THR A 250 15.26 -4.52 1.71
CA THR A 250 16.30 -5.31 2.39
C THR A 250 16.17 -5.48 3.92
N ARG A 251 15.03 -5.12 4.52
CA ARG A 251 14.75 -5.26 5.97
C ARG A 251 13.31 -5.75 6.21
N LYS A 252 13.02 -6.27 7.40
CA LYS A 252 11.66 -6.76 7.74
C LYS A 252 10.83 -5.77 8.56
N ILE A 253 11.50 -4.80 9.17
CA ILE A 253 10.91 -3.76 10.00
C ILE A 253 11.67 -2.46 9.70
N HIS A 254 10.94 -1.42 9.34
CA HIS A 254 11.45 -0.06 9.30
C HIS A 254 10.74 0.75 10.37
N LEU A 255 11.52 1.45 11.21
CA LEU A 255 10.97 2.40 12.16
C LEU A 255 11.20 3.80 11.58
N LEU A 256 10.10 4.39 11.13
CA LEU A 256 10.05 5.79 10.72
C LEU A 256 9.74 6.57 11.99
N ILE A 257 10.65 7.42 12.45
CA ILE A 257 10.57 8.06 13.76
C ILE A 257 10.64 9.57 13.55
N SER A 258 9.67 10.34 14.05
CA SER A 258 9.72 11.80 13.93
C SER A 258 9.10 12.55 15.12
N ASP A 259 9.60 13.75 15.36
CA ASP A 259 9.02 14.69 16.33
C ASP A 259 7.67 15.25 15.82
N LEU A 260 6.86 15.86 16.69
CA LEU A 260 5.56 16.42 16.31
C LEU A 260 5.59 17.68 15.41
N SER A 261 6.75 18.27 15.11
CA SER A 261 6.90 19.21 13.97
C SER A 261 7.29 18.54 12.66
N GLU A 262 7.57 17.24 12.70
CA GLU A 262 8.07 16.46 11.57
C GLU A 262 9.30 17.18 10.97
N THR A 263 10.26 17.53 11.83
CA THR A 263 11.48 18.30 11.53
C THR A 263 12.76 17.58 11.94
N ASP A 264 12.69 16.77 13.00
CA ASP A 264 13.68 15.77 13.34
C ASP A 264 13.13 14.40 12.94
N TYR A 265 13.82 13.71 12.04
CA TYR A 265 13.40 12.45 11.44
C TYR A 265 14.54 11.45 11.44
N HIS A 266 14.24 10.21 11.87
CA HIS A 266 15.17 9.10 11.94
C HIS A 266 14.54 7.88 11.26
N HIS A 267 15.37 7.07 10.61
CA HIS A 267 14.95 5.83 9.96
C HIS A 267 15.80 4.68 10.50
N GLU A 268 15.23 3.91 11.42
CA GLU A 268 15.93 2.86 12.16
C GLU A 268 15.48 1.46 11.71
N HIS A 269 16.40 0.50 11.78
CA HIS A 269 16.14 -0.91 11.49
C HIS A 269 16.42 -1.72 12.77
N PRO A 270 15.39 -2.17 13.50
CA PRO A 270 15.57 -2.73 14.83
C PRO A 270 15.98 -4.20 14.74
N GLU A 271 16.87 -4.64 15.64
CA GLU A 271 17.37 -6.03 15.68
C GLU A 271 16.65 -6.87 16.76
N PRO A 272 16.40 -8.17 16.52
CA PRO A 272 15.68 -9.02 17.46
C PRO A 272 16.46 -9.21 18.78
N VAL A 273 15.80 -8.97 19.91
CA VAL A 273 16.36 -9.14 21.27
C VAL A 273 15.48 -9.98 22.20
N GLY A 274 14.31 -10.41 21.73
CA GLY A 274 13.38 -11.30 22.42
C GLY A 274 12.23 -11.70 21.50
N GLU A 275 11.30 -12.53 21.97
CA GLU A 275 10.12 -12.88 21.17
C GLU A 275 9.25 -11.63 20.94
N GLY A 276 9.14 -11.21 19.68
CA GLY A 276 8.44 -9.98 19.28
C GLY A 276 9.05 -8.68 19.80
N GLU A 277 10.23 -8.71 20.44
CA GLU A 277 10.95 -7.51 20.89
C GLU A 277 12.17 -7.24 20.01
N TYR A 278 12.23 -6.01 19.48
CA TYR A 278 13.29 -5.56 18.60
C TYR A 278 13.92 -4.28 19.16
N ALA A 279 15.25 -4.26 19.32
CA ALA A 279 15.99 -3.14 19.87
C ALA A 279 16.43 -2.17 18.77
N PHE A 280 16.37 -0.87 19.07
CA PHE A 280 16.89 0.20 18.23
C PHE A 280 17.40 1.34 19.10
N SER A 281 18.08 2.30 18.48
CA SER A 281 18.52 3.50 19.18
C SER A 281 18.70 4.68 18.25
N PHE A 282 18.23 5.86 18.66
CA PHE A 282 18.43 7.11 17.95
C PHE A 282 18.84 8.22 18.93
N ILE A 283 19.14 9.42 18.41
CA ILE A 283 19.47 10.60 19.21
C ILE A 283 18.43 11.70 18.89
N PRO A 284 17.45 11.97 19.76
CA PRO A 284 16.47 13.03 19.52
C PRO A 284 17.14 14.40 19.53
N ALA A 285 16.97 15.17 18.46
CA ALA A 285 17.46 16.54 18.35
C ALA A 285 16.52 17.57 19.01
N LEU A 286 15.26 17.21 19.28
CA LEU A 286 14.20 18.08 19.78
C LEU A 286 13.54 17.53 21.06
N PRO A 287 12.96 18.41 21.90
CA PRO A 287 12.15 18.00 23.05
C PRO A 287 10.73 17.60 22.63
N GLY A 288 10.00 16.95 23.54
CA GLY A 288 8.63 16.46 23.31
C GLY A 288 8.57 15.01 22.81
N THR A 289 7.33 14.53 22.62
CA THR A 289 7.03 13.17 22.15
C THR A 289 7.51 12.95 20.72
N TYR A 290 8.06 11.77 20.44
CA TYR A 290 8.33 11.29 19.09
C TYR A 290 7.31 10.23 18.73
N ARG A 291 6.80 10.26 17.50
CA ARG A 291 5.96 9.20 16.93
C ARG A 291 6.83 8.21 16.17
N VAL A 292 6.51 6.93 16.31
CA VAL A 292 7.09 5.83 15.53
C VAL A 292 5.99 5.22 14.68
N TRP A 293 6.26 5.08 13.38
CA TRP A 293 5.51 4.20 12.49
C TRP A 293 6.41 3.01 12.16
N ALA A 294 6.03 1.81 12.61
CA ALA A 294 6.66 0.57 12.21
C ALA A 294 6.05 0.10 10.88
N ASP A 295 6.79 0.31 9.79
CA ASP A 295 6.47 -0.20 8.46
C ASP A 295 6.84 -1.69 8.40
N ILE A 296 5.83 -2.53 8.21
CA ILE A 296 5.95 -3.99 8.23
C ILE A 296 4.96 -4.62 7.24
N LYS A 297 5.38 -5.73 6.63
CA LYS A 297 4.54 -6.51 5.71
C LYS A 297 4.33 -7.92 6.27
N PRO A 298 3.18 -8.24 6.88
CA PRO A 298 2.94 -9.56 7.46
C PRO A 298 2.75 -10.62 6.37
N VAL A 299 3.41 -11.77 6.54
CA VAL A 299 3.24 -12.96 5.68
C VAL A 299 1.79 -13.44 5.66
N LEU A 300 1.03 -13.19 6.74
CA LEU A 300 -0.38 -13.58 6.84
C LEU A 300 -1.30 -12.85 5.85
N THR A 301 -0.95 -11.63 5.42
CA THR A 301 -1.81 -10.81 4.54
C THR A 301 -1.13 -10.37 3.25
N HIS A 302 0.19 -10.42 3.17
CA HIS A 302 1.00 -9.86 2.09
C HIS A 302 0.75 -8.34 1.84
N ILE A 303 0.13 -7.64 2.80
CA ILE A 303 -0.21 -6.22 2.71
C ILE A 303 0.67 -5.43 3.67
N GLN A 304 1.33 -4.40 3.16
CA GLN A 304 2.12 -3.46 3.96
C GLN A 304 1.21 -2.66 4.91
N GLN A 305 1.59 -2.56 6.17
CA GLN A 305 0.89 -1.79 7.21
C GLN A 305 1.89 -0.95 8.01
N PHE A 306 1.37 0.10 8.63
CA PHE A 306 2.12 0.87 9.63
C PHE A 306 1.49 0.64 11.02
N SER A 307 2.29 0.22 11.99
CA SER A 307 1.89 0.13 13.40
C SER A 307 2.44 1.35 14.14
N ILE A 308 1.57 2.17 14.75
CA ILE A 308 2.00 3.35 15.52
C ILE A 308 2.32 3.00 16.97
N ALA A 309 3.37 3.63 17.49
CA ALA A 309 3.52 3.89 18.91
C ALA A 309 4.17 5.27 19.15
N ASP A 310 3.93 5.87 20.32
CA ASP A 310 4.53 7.15 20.71
C ASP A 310 5.60 6.93 21.80
N ILE A 311 6.72 7.64 21.72
CA ILE A 311 7.82 7.62 22.68
C ILE A 311 7.72 8.87 23.58
N PRO A 312 7.46 8.74 24.89
CA PRO A 312 7.33 9.88 25.78
C PRO A 312 8.70 10.53 26.09
N SER A 313 8.67 11.84 26.28
CA SER A 313 9.82 12.66 26.67
C SER A 313 9.59 13.38 27.99
N THR A 314 10.62 13.48 28.82
CA THR A 314 10.59 14.26 30.07
C THR A 314 10.74 15.76 29.84
N THR A 315 11.27 16.18 28.69
CA THR A 315 11.39 17.59 28.33
C THR A 315 10.16 17.96 27.49
N PRO A 316 9.18 18.71 28.01
CA PRO A 316 8.06 19.17 27.21
C PRO A 316 8.55 20.10 26.11
N ARG A 317 7.82 20.15 24.99
CA ARG A 317 8.06 21.14 23.95
C ARG A 317 7.62 22.52 24.45
N GLU A 318 8.52 23.49 24.38
CA GLU A 318 8.17 24.89 24.57
C GLU A 318 7.71 25.51 23.24
N GLY A 319 6.59 26.25 23.27
CA GLY A 319 6.02 26.91 22.10
C GLY A 319 5.08 26.05 21.25
N ARG A 320 4.17 26.73 20.52
CA ARG A 320 3.23 26.10 19.59
C ARG A 320 3.93 25.70 18.29
N LEU A 321 3.46 24.64 17.64
CA LEU A 321 3.78 24.37 16.24
C LEU A 321 3.47 25.60 15.37
N ALA A 322 4.28 25.81 14.33
CA ALA A 322 4.05 26.86 13.36
C ALA A 322 2.68 26.63 12.69
N SER A 323 1.81 27.65 12.71
CA SER A 323 0.46 27.55 12.13
C SER A 323 0.44 27.65 10.60
N TYR A 324 1.60 27.84 9.98
CA TYR A 324 1.80 27.81 8.55
C TYR A 324 3.23 27.36 8.27
N GLU A 325 3.38 26.54 7.25
CA GLU A 325 4.67 26.10 6.73
C GLU A 325 4.69 26.32 5.22
N ALA A 326 5.74 26.98 4.73
CA ALA A 326 5.89 27.26 3.31
C ALA A 326 6.39 26.02 2.56
N GLU A 327 5.90 25.81 1.35
CA GLU A 327 6.43 24.80 0.44
C GLU A 327 7.92 25.06 0.15
N ASN A 328 8.77 24.04 0.34
CA ASN A 328 10.18 24.09 -0.02
C ASN A 328 10.58 22.88 -0.88
N ARG A 329 11.38 23.16 -1.91
CA ARG A 329 11.90 22.20 -2.89
C ARG A 329 13.43 22.10 -2.85
N ARG A 330 14.05 22.63 -1.80
CA ARG A 330 15.50 22.65 -1.59
C ARG A 330 15.83 22.41 -0.12
N ALA A 331 16.84 21.59 0.11
CA ALA A 331 17.51 21.42 1.39
C ALA A 331 19.03 21.48 1.20
N GLU A 332 19.75 21.84 2.25
CA GLU A 332 21.22 21.85 2.28
C GLU A 332 21.70 21.27 3.62
N ILE A 333 22.58 20.27 3.58
CA ILE A 333 23.10 19.56 4.76
C ILE A 333 24.59 19.30 4.54
N ASP A 334 25.43 19.72 5.50
CA ASP A 334 26.89 19.67 5.43
C ASP A 334 27.47 20.14 4.08
N GLY A 335 26.89 21.20 3.49
CA GLY A 335 27.27 21.77 2.19
C GLY A 335 26.88 20.94 0.96
N TYR A 336 26.21 19.80 1.12
CA TYR A 336 25.53 19.12 0.00
C TYR A 336 24.17 19.76 -0.23
N ARG A 337 23.86 20.08 -1.49
CA ARG A 337 22.57 20.66 -1.88
C ARG A 337 21.68 19.62 -2.53
N PHE A 338 20.44 19.57 -2.08
CA PHE A 338 19.41 18.67 -2.54
C PHE A 338 18.27 19.48 -3.16
N ASP A 339 18.12 19.40 -4.48
CA ASP A 339 17.08 20.09 -5.24
C ASP A 339 16.01 19.07 -5.67
N LEU A 340 14.75 19.27 -5.28
CA LEU A 340 13.63 18.38 -5.61
C LEU A 340 12.70 19.03 -6.65
N SER A 341 12.65 18.47 -7.85
CA SER A 341 11.73 18.89 -8.91
C SER A 341 10.67 17.83 -9.20
N PHE A 342 9.57 18.24 -9.83
CA PHE A 342 8.55 17.37 -10.40
C PHE A 342 8.28 17.78 -11.85
N ASP A 343 7.81 16.84 -12.66
CA ASP A 343 7.38 17.09 -14.05
C ASP A 343 6.16 18.01 -14.17
N LYS A 344 5.35 18.13 -13.11
CA LYS A 344 4.28 19.12 -12.95
C LYS A 344 4.64 20.18 -11.91
N ALA A 345 4.38 21.46 -12.23
CA ALA A 345 4.57 22.57 -11.30
C ALA A 345 3.50 22.63 -10.18
N ILE A 346 2.31 22.08 -10.45
CA ILE A 346 1.23 21.89 -9.49
C ILE A 346 0.98 20.38 -9.38
N ILE A 347 0.99 19.84 -8.17
CA ILE A 347 0.65 18.45 -7.89
C ILE A 347 -0.79 18.41 -7.38
N LEU A 348 -1.67 17.74 -8.10
CA LEU A 348 -3.06 17.55 -7.69
C LEU A 348 -3.20 16.27 -6.85
N GLN A 349 -4.28 16.14 -6.07
CA GLN A 349 -4.61 14.87 -5.43
C GLN A 349 -4.81 13.78 -6.51
N LYS A 350 -4.39 12.55 -6.21
CA LYS A 350 -4.46 11.36 -7.08
C LYS A 350 -3.64 11.46 -8.38
N ASP A 351 -3.00 12.60 -8.68
CA ASP A 351 -1.99 12.69 -9.74
C ASP A 351 -0.75 11.88 -9.37
N THR A 352 -0.37 10.93 -10.22
CA THR A 352 0.99 10.39 -10.24
C THR A 352 1.88 11.35 -11.01
N VAL A 353 2.94 11.84 -10.37
CA VAL A 353 3.93 12.77 -10.95
C VAL A 353 5.33 12.18 -10.86
N LEU A 354 6.17 12.50 -11.84
CA LEU A 354 7.58 12.10 -11.85
C LEU A 354 8.40 13.12 -11.04
N GLY A 355 8.79 12.73 -9.83
CA GLY A 355 9.75 13.46 -9.00
C GLY A 355 11.19 13.21 -9.44
N THR A 356 12.08 14.16 -9.18
CA THR A 356 13.53 14.03 -9.31
C THR A 356 14.23 14.74 -8.17
N LEU A 357 14.97 14.00 -7.35
CA LEU A 357 15.92 14.55 -6.39
C LEU A 357 17.29 14.66 -7.07
N ARG A 358 17.78 15.88 -7.28
CA ARG A 358 19.13 16.17 -7.75
C ARG A 358 20.05 16.47 -6.57
N VAL A 359 21.16 15.73 -6.48
CA VAL A 359 22.21 15.94 -5.48
C VAL A 359 23.40 16.68 -6.08
N THR A 360 23.80 17.77 -5.43
CA THR A 360 24.97 18.58 -5.78
C THR A 360 25.99 18.55 -4.64
N ASP A 361 27.27 18.44 -4.99
CA ASP A 361 28.39 18.43 -4.05
C ASP A 361 28.72 19.82 -3.48
N ARG A 362 29.63 19.81 -2.51
CA ARG A 362 30.13 20.99 -1.77
C ARG A 362 30.85 22.03 -2.63
N VAL A 363 31.15 21.74 -3.90
CA VAL A 363 31.77 22.66 -4.86
C VAL A 363 30.86 22.97 -6.06
N GLY A 364 29.57 22.64 -5.95
CA GLY A 364 28.54 22.98 -6.93
C GLY A 364 28.43 22.01 -8.12
N LYS A 365 29.11 20.85 -8.11
CA LYS A 365 29.07 19.86 -9.19
C LYS A 365 28.02 18.77 -8.92
N PRO A 366 27.45 18.13 -9.96
CA PRO A 366 26.52 17.02 -9.76
C PRO A 366 27.20 15.86 -9.03
N PHE A 367 26.57 15.33 -7.97
CA PHE A 367 27.17 14.31 -7.12
C PHE A 367 26.82 12.89 -7.57
N THR A 368 27.78 12.17 -8.14
CA THR A 368 27.59 10.83 -8.75
C THR A 368 28.21 9.70 -7.93
N LYS A 369 28.20 9.82 -6.60
CA LYS A 369 28.77 8.82 -5.67
C LYS A 369 27.79 8.53 -4.52
N LEU A 370 26.49 8.53 -4.81
CA LEU A 370 25.49 8.08 -3.85
C LEU A 370 25.67 6.59 -3.62
N GLU A 371 25.84 6.19 -2.38
CA GLU A 371 26.03 4.79 -1.97
C GLU A 371 24.66 4.10 -1.81
N VAL A 372 24.65 2.77 -1.89
CA VAL A 372 23.41 2.01 -1.72
C VAL A 372 22.93 2.06 -0.25
N VAL A 373 21.65 2.38 -0.11
CA VAL A 373 20.89 2.33 1.14
C VAL A 373 19.63 1.50 0.87
N MET A 374 19.44 0.44 1.65
CA MET A 374 18.27 -0.45 1.54
C MET A 374 18.01 -1.00 0.11
N GLY A 375 19.08 -1.26 -0.65
CA GLY A 375 18.99 -1.79 -2.02
C GLY A 375 18.80 -0.76 -3.13
N ALA A 376 18.57 0.52 -2.80
CA ALA A 376 18.46 1.63 -3.78
C ALA A 376 19.48 2.75 -3.51
N PHE A 377 19.61 3.73 -4.42
CA PHE A 377 20.47 4.91 -4.19
C PHE A 377 19.83 5.99 -3.30
N GLY A 378 18.59 5.78 -2.88
CA GLY A 378 17.89 6.59 -1.90
C GLY A 378 16.52 6.01 -1.61
N HIS A 379 15.87 6.49 -0.56
CA HIS A 379 14.48 6.17 -0.20
C HIS A 379 13.74 7.48 0.07
N PHE A 380 12.40 7.47 0.00
CA PHE A 380 11.61 8.67 0.26
C PHE A 380 10.43 8.36 1.18
N VAL A 381 10.23 9.20 2.18
CA VAL A 381 9.15 9.08 3.17
C VAL A 381 8.43 10.41 3.28
N GLY A 382 7.10 10.39 3.23
CA GLY A 382 6.26 11.57 3.36
C GLY A 382 5.24 11.41 4.47
N PHE A 383 5.05 12.46 5.27
CA PHE A 383 4.00 12.54 6.28
C PHE A 383 3.00 13.64 5.91
N ARG A 384 1.71 13.36 6.10
CA ARG A 384 0.63 14.35 5.95
C ARG A 384 0.29 14.93 7.32
N GLU A 385 -0.27 16.14 7.32
CA GLU A 385 -0.72 16.88 8.52
C GLU A 385 -1.73 16.13 9.42
N ASP A 386 -2.30 15.01 8.95
CA ASP A 386 -3.13 14.13 9.77
C ASP A 386 -2.34 13.21 10.71
N PHE A 387 -1.00 13.18 10.61
CA PHE A 387 -0.10 12.24 11.32
C PHE A 387 -0.49 10.76 11.17
N SER A 388 -1.32 10.47 10.16
CA SER A 388 -1.98 9.18 9.96
C SER A 388 -1.70 8.56 8.59
N THR A 389 -1.07 9.33 7.69
CA THR A 389 -0.67 8.88 6.37
C THR A 389 0.85 8.92 6.25
N VAL A 390 1.43 7.76 5.99
CA VAL A 390 2.82 7.64 5.54
C VAL A 390 2.80 7.35 4.04
N LEU A 391 3.55 8.14 3.27
CA LEU A 391 3.96 7.81 1.92
C LEU A 391 5.36 7.19 1.99
N HIS A 392 5.60 6.05 1.36
CA HIS A 392 6.93 5.45 1.24
C HIS A 392 7.17 5.11 -0.23
N THR A 393 8.16 5.74 -0.86
CA THR A 393 8.48 5.54 -2.29
C THR A 393 9.99 5.47 -2.52
N HIS A 394 10.39 4.93 -3.68
CA HIS A 394 11.79 4.67 -4.01
C HIS A 394 12.15 5.23 -5.39
N PRO A 395 13.44 5.44 -5.69
CA PRO A 395 13.90 5.75 -7.03
C PRO A 395 13.54 4.65 -8.04
N ILE A 396 13.15 5.08 -9.24
CA ILE A 396 12.98 4.22 -10.43
C ILE A 396 14.34 3.60 -10.76
N GLY A 397 14.39 2.27 -10.78
CA GLY A 397 15.60 1.52 -11.09
C GLY A 397 15.44 0.02 -10.81
N PRO A 398 16.53 -0.76 -10.87
CA PRO A 398 16.52 -2.15 -10.43
C PRO A 398 16.11 -2.24 -8.95
N PRO A 399 15.31 -3.25 -8.55
CA PRO A 399 14.79 -3.34 -7.18
C PRO A 399 15.87 -3.62 -6.13
N LEU A 400 17.01 -4.17 -6.54
CA LEU A 400 18.18 -4.40 -5.69
C LEU A 400 19.45 -4.05 -6.45
N LEU A 401 20.23 -3.12 -5.92
CA LEU A 401 21.56 -2.74 -6.41
C LEU A 401 22.67 -3.46 -5.63
N PRO A 402 23.83 -3.73 -6.26
CA PRO A 402 25.03 -4.19 -5.55
C PRO A 402 25.42 -3.21 -4.45
N ALA A 403 25.86 -3.71 -3.29
CA ALA A 403 26.14 -2.87 -2.11
C ALA A 403 27.29 -1.85 -2.32
N ASP A 404 28.19 -2.10 -3.27
CA ASP A 404 29.28 -1.23 -3.71
C ASP A 404 28.91 -0.34 -4.92
N GLY A 405 27.65 -0.38 -5.36
CA GLY A 405 27.13 0.45 -6.42
C GLY A 405 27.20 1.95 -6.08
N LEU A 406 27.48 2.77 -7.10
CA LEU A 406 27.50 4.22 -6.99
C LEU A 406 26.50 4.85 -7.98
N GLY A 407 25.71 5.80 -7.50
CA GLY A 407 24.62 6.42 -8.25
C GLY A 407 24.57 7.95 -8.15
N GLY A 408 23.49 8.52 -8.69
CA GLY A 408 23.30 9.97 -8.84
C GLY A 408 23.72 10.51 -10.22
N PRO A 409 23.56 11.81 -10.47
CA PRO A 409 23.17 12.84 -9.50
C PRO A 409 21.66 12.94 -9.29
N ASP A 410 20.88 12.34 -10.19
CA ASP A 410 19.43 12.43 -10.23
C ASP A 410 18.78 11.11 -9.79
N LEU A 411 18.02 11.14 -8.70
CA LEU A 411 17.15 10.05 -8.28
C LEU A 411 15.72 10.38 -8.70
N ARG A 412 15.24 9.75 -9.78
CA ARG A 412 13.86 9.91 -10.26
C ARG A 412 12.94 8.95 -9.52
N PHE A 413 11.74 9.36 -9.14
CA PHE A 413 10.78 8.54 -8.39
C PHE A 413 9.34 8.92 -8.75
N TYR A 414 8.38 8.04 -8.49
CA TYR A 414 6.96 8.40 -8.59
C TYR A 414 6.43 8.92 -7.26
N PHE A 415 5.64 9.98 -7.32
CA PHE A 415 4.93 10.54 -6.18
C PHE A 415 3.45 10.66 -6.52
N GLN A 416 2.60 10.29 -5.55
CA GLN A 416 1.15 10.43 -5.60
C GLN A 416 0.66 10.62 -4.18
N SER A 417 -0.30 11.50 -3.94
CA SER A 417 -1.03 11.58 -2.67
C SER A 417 -2.52 11.58 -2.96
N ASN A 418 -3.28 10.75 -2.24
CA ASN A 418 -4.71 10.57 -2.50
C ASN A 418 -5.59 11.75 -2.07
N GLN A 419 -5.04 12.67 -1.27
CA GLN A 419 -5.75 13.80 -0.68
C GLN A 419 -4.93 15.12 -0.75
N PRO A 420 -5.59 16.28 -0.86
CA PRO A 420 -4.95 17.58 -0.65
C PRO A 420 -4.32 17.66 0.73
N SER A 421 -3.09 18.19 0.81
CA SER A 421 -2.33 18.31 2.05
C SER A 421 -1.00 19.03 1.82
N LEU A 422 -0.41 19.56 2.89
CA LEU A 422 1.04 19.70 2.95
C LEU A 422 1.65 18.33 3.31
N VAL A 423 2.60 17.88 2.51
CA VAL A 423 3.36 16.64 2.73
C VAL A 423 4.78 17.00 3.13
N ARG A 424 5.17 16.64 4.35
CA ARG A 424 6.56 16.78 4.83
C ARG A 424 7.33 15.58 4.38
N PHE A 425 8.19 15.79 3.41
CA PHE A 425 8.79 14.77 2.57
C PHE A 425 10.29 14.73 2.81
N PHE A 426 10.80 13.59 3.25
CA PHE A 426 12.20 13.34 3.49
C PHE A 426 12.71 12.41 2.39
N ALA A 427 13.84 12.73 1.78
CA ALA A 427 14.64 11.69 1.15
C ALA A 427 15.62 11.13 2.19
N GLN A 428 16.06 9.88 1.99
CA GLN A 428 17.24 9.31 2.62
C GLN A 428 18.23 8.98 1.51
N VAL A 429 19.46 9.47 1.61
CA VAL A 429 20.56 9.08 0.73
C VAL A 429 21.83 8.88 1.55
N LYS A 430 22.77 8.07 1.04
CA LYS A 430 24.03 7.78 1.73
C LYS A 430 25.22 8.37 0.98
N ILE A 431 26.08 9.08 1.72
CA ILE A 431 27.26 9.78 1.21
C ILE A 431 28.43 9.61 2.18
N GLY A 432 29.43 8.83 1.77
CA GLY A 432 30.65 8.57 2.56
C GLY A 432 30.36 7.78 3.83
N GLY A 433 29.47 6.79 3.75
CA GLY A 433 29.03 5.97 4.88
C GLY A 433 28.03 6.65 5.83
N LYS A 434 27.71 7.93 5.63
CA LYS A 434 26.72 8.68 6.43
C LYS A 434 25.40 8.80 5.68
N ASP A 435 24.30 8.52 6.36
CA ASP A 435 22.94 8.81 5.89
C ASP A 435 22.58 10.31 6.06
N TYR A 436 21.89 10.86 5.07
CA TYR A 436 21.42 12.24 4.99
C TYR A 436 19.92 12.26 4.75
N PHE A 437 19.21 13.11 5.50
CA PHE A 437 17.76 13.22 5.47
C PHE A 437 17.28 14.62 5.01
N PRO A 438 17.52 15.02 3.74
CA PRO A 438 17.03 16.30 3.23
C PRO A 438 15.50 16.37 3.25
N ARG A 439 14.99 17.46 3.84
CA ARG A 439 13.57 17.70 4.11
C ARG A 439 12.96 18.71 3.14
N PHE A 440 11.77 18.36 2.66
CA PHE A 440 10.95 19.14 1.73
C PHE A 440 9.52 19.25 2.27
N VAL A 441 8.78 20.25 1.80
CA VAL A 441 7.38 20.49 2.13
C VAL A 441 6.67 20.65 0.81
N ILE A 442 5.85 19.67 0.44
CA ILE A 442 5.25 19.55 -0.88
C ILE A 442 3.74 19.83 -0.76
N LYS A 443 3.23 20.78 -1.53
CA LYS A 443 1.80 21.12 -1.53
C LYS A 443 1.04 20.30 -2.57
N VAL A 444 0.17 19.42 -2.08
CA VAL A 444 -0.81 18.69 -2.91
C VAL A 444 -2.13 19.45 -2.87
N GLN A 445 -2.67 19.78 -4.04
CA GLN A 445 -3.85 20.63 -4.21
C GLN A 445 -5.08 19.80 -4.62
N PRO A 446 -6.31 20.22 -4.29
CA PRO A 446 -7.50 19.62 -4.89
C PRO A 446 -7.50 19.85 -6.40
N PRO A 447 -8.21 19.01 -7.19
CA PRO A 447 -8.40 19.28 -8.60
C PRO A 447 -9.12 20.62 -8.77
N PRO A 448 -8.84 21.39 -9.83
CA PRO A 448 -9.56 22.63 -10.07
C PRO A 448 -11.06 22.35 -10.20
N HIS A 449 -11.88 23.03 -9.40
CA HIS A 449 -13.33 22.94 -9.52
C HIS A 449 -13.74 23.33 -10.94
N LEU A 450 -14.36 22.39 -11.67
CA LEU A 450 -15.11 22.72 -12.86
C LEU A 450 -16.30 23.59 -12.44
N SER A 451 -16.26 24.89 -12.74
CA SER A 451 -17.43 25.73 -12.60
C SER A 451 -18.51 25.22 -13.55
N SER A 452 -19.63 24.75 -12.99
CA SER A 452 -20.82 24.42 -13.76
C SER A 452 -21.27 25.68 -14.53
N ARG A 453 -21.24 25.60 -15.85
CA ARG A 453 -21.87 26.57 -16.76
C ARG A 453 -23.33 26.21 -16.99
#